data_AF-A0A0P1KSF4-F1
#
_entry.id   AF-A0A0P1KSF4-F1
#
_cell.length_a   1.000
_cell.length_b   1.000
_cell.length_c   1.000
_cell.angle_alpha   90.00
_cell.angle_beta   90.00
_cell.angle_gamma   90.00
#
_symmetry.space_group_name_H-M   'P 1'
#
loop_
_entity.id
_entity.type
_entity.pdbx_description
1 polymer ?
#
loop_
_entity_poly.entity_id
_entity_poly.type
_entity_poly.pdbx_seq_one_letter_code
_entity_poly.pdbx_strand_id
1 'polypeptide(L)'
;MKSCHELSAAAADYRFNPRVPAKLYLKTCVSLLEEAQGSFQTGQLERAYVMYLRYLDLCMKKLPTHPQLSARATGGDLDGLAKEEYLQLLKLEVPAILRITEDLRTQLERSFAQHARTLARNVAGPRPAAKDTTEKVELPTTFDENRFRRSVAKLQSHGGRGAGGDGNPSLAQRSSVLAYPELPQLNLPSYASF
;
A
#
# COMPACT_ATOMS: atom_id res chain seq x y z
N MET A 1 -1.57 0.89 -3.48
CA MET A 1 -0.28 1.51 -3.84
C MET A 1 0.15 2.34 -2.65
N LYS A 2 1.40 2.22 -2.24
CA LYS A 2 1.91 2.99 -1.10
C LYS A 2 2.34 4.37 -1.60
N SER A 3 1.97 5.43 -0.89
CA SER A 3 2.52 6.76 -1.19
C SER A 3 4.04 6.80 -0.93
N CYS A 4 4.76 7.78 -1.52
CA CYS A 4 6.19 7.96 -1.21
C CYS A 4 6.47 8.11 0.29
N HIS A 5 5.54 8.70 1.03
CA HIS A 5 5.60 8.83 2.49
C HIS A 5 5.45 7.47 3.20
N GLU A 6 4.55 6.61 2.73
CA GLU A 6 4.41 5.25 3.27
C GLU A 6 5.64 4.39 2.95
N LEU A 7 6.25 4.56 1.77
CA LEU A 7 7.48 3.88 1.40
C LEU A 7 8.66 4.31 2.29
N SER A 8 8.79 5.61 2.58
CA SER A 8 9.84 6.10 3.48
C SER A 8 9.62 5.64 4.93
N ALA A 9 8.37 5.59 5.39
CA ALA A 9 8.03 5.01 6.69
C ALA A 9 8.38 3.51 6.75
N ALA A 10 8.06 2.75 5.71
CA ALA A 10 8.41 1.33 5.62
C ALA A 10 9.93 1.08 5.57
N ALA A 11 10.70 1.99 4.98
CA ALA A 11 12.15 1.89 4.96
C ALA A 11 12.76 1.98 6.37
N ALA A 12 12.20 2.85 7.22
CA ALA A 12 12.63 3.05 8.61
C ALA A 12 12.12 1.97 9.58
N ASP A 13 11.16 1.13 9.16
CA ASP A 13 10.60 0.05 9.97
C ASP A 13 11.53 -1.17 10.01
N TYR A 14 12.56 -1.10 10.86
CA TYR A 14 13.43 -2.22 11.21
C TYR A 14 14.03 -2.02 12.60
N ARG A 15 14.46 -3.12 13.23
CA ARG A 15 15.04 -3.10 14.58
C ARG A 15 16.56 -3.08 14.54
N PHE A 16 17.15 -2.01 15.05
CA PHE A 16 18.59 -1.90 15.27
C PHE A 16 18.96 -2.39 16.68
N ASN A 17 20.02 -3.19 16.79
CA ASN A 17 20.50 -3.75 18.05
C ASN A 17 21.99 -3.45 18.26
N PRO A 18 22.34 -2.57 19.21
CA PRO A 18 23.74 -2.20 19.48
C PRO A 18 24.64 -3.33 20.01
N ARG A 19 24.07 -4.50 20.32
CA ARG A 19 24.84 -5.69 20.75
C ARG A 19 25.40 -6.48 19.57
N VAL A 20 24.88 -6.26 18.37
CA VAL A 20 25.32 -6.95 17.16
C VAL A 20 26.60 -6.28 16.64
N PRO A 21 27.69 -7.01 16.36
CA PRO A 21 28.94 -6.41 15.88
C PRO A 21 28.76 -5.50 14.66
N ALA A 22 29.42 -4.35 14.66
CA ALA A 22 29.36 -3.34 13.58
C ALA A 22 29.69 -3.94 12.21
N LYS A 23 30.65 -4.87 12.14
CA LYS A 23 31.04 -5.57 10.91
C LYS A 23 29.88 -6.32 10.24
N LEU A 24 28.94 -6.86 11.02
CA LEU A 24 27.75 -7.48 10.44
C LEU A 24 26.84 -6.45 9.80
N TYR A 25 26.68 -5.28 10.43
CA TYR A 25 25.92 -4.19 9.82
C TYR A 25 26.56 -3.67 8.54
N LEU A 26 27.89 -3.55 8.48
CA LEU A 26 28.59 -3.19 7.25
C LEU A 26 28.34 -4.19 6.12
N LYS A 27 28.33 -5.50 6.43
CA LYS A 27 27.91 -6.52 5.46
C LYS A 27 26.46 -6.35 5.02
N THR A 28 25.55 -6.05 5.96
CA THR A 28 24.15 -5.80 5.60
C THR A 28 23.98 -4.57 4.72
N CYS A 29 24.83 -3.54 4.88
CA CYS A 29 24.84 -2.37 4.01
C CYS A 29 25.13 -2.77 2.55
N VAL A 30 26.11 -3.65 2.33
CA VAL A 30 26.42 -4.17 0.99
C VAL A 30 25.23 -4.95 0.42
N SER A 31 24.64 -5.86 1.20
CA SER A 31 23.47 -6.63 0.74
C SER A 31 22.26 -5.75 0.42
N LEU A 32 22.03 -4.68 1.18
CA LEU A 32 20.96 -3.71 0.90
C LEU A 32 21.18 -3.00 -0.44
N LEU A 33 22.43 -2.64 -0.75
CA LEU A 33 22.77 -2.00 -2.03
C LEU A 33 22.62 -2.96 -3.21
N GLU A 34 23.09 -4.19 -3.08
CA GLU A 34 22.93 -5.24 -4.10
C GLU A 34 21.44 -5.50 -4.38
N GLU A 35 20.63 -5.62 -3.33
CA GLU A 35 19.19 -5.80 -3.47
C GLU A 35 18.51 -4.58 -4.09
N ALA A 36 18.91 -3.37 -3.71
CA ALA A 36 18.38 -2.14 -4.29
C ALA A 36 18.70 -2.05 -5.79
N GLN A 37 19.93 -2.37 -6.19
CA GLN A 37 20.37 -2.39 -7.58
C GLN A 37 19.63 -3.47 -8.38
N GLY A 38 19.50 -4.69 -7.86
CA GLY A 38 18.73 -5.76 -8.51
C GLY A 38 17.25 -5.38 -8.67
N SER A 39 16.66 -4.76 -7.65
CA SER A 39 15.28 -4.25 -7.72
C SER A 39 15.11 -3.15 -8.76
N PHE A 40 16.10 -2.26 -8.88
CA PHE A 40 16.10 -1.20 -9.89
C PHE A 40 16.18 -1.78 -11.31
N GLN A 41 17.08 -2.74 -11.55
CA GLN A 41 17.26 -3.39 -12.84
C GLN A 41 16.01 -4.19 -13.27
N THR A 42 15.30 -4.79 -12.33
CA THR A 42 14.05 -5.51 -12.59
C THR A 42 12.82 -4.60 -12.75
N GLY A 43 13.00 -3.27 -12.67
CA GLY A 43 11.91 -2.29 -12.79
C GLY A 43 11.06 -2.12 -11.53
N GLN A 44 11.43 -2.74 -10.41
CA GLN A 44 10.74 -2.62 -9.13
C GLN A 44 11.20 -1.36 -8.37
N LEU A 45 10.82 -0.18 -8.89
CA LEU A 45 11.28 1.12 -8.38
C LEU A 45 10.90 1.36 -6.92
N GLU A 46 9.70 0.94 -6.49
CA GLU A 46 9.27 1.08 -5.09
C GLU A 46 10.19 0.32 -4.13
N ARG A 47 10.55 -0.92 -4.47
CA ARG A 47 11.44 -1.75 -3.65
C ARG A 47 12.86 -1.19 -3.63
N ALA A 48 13.37 -0.78 -4.79
CA ALA A 48 14.68 -0.15 -4.90
C ALA A 48 14.77 1.09 -4.00
N TYR A 49 13.76 1.96 -4.06
CA TYR A 49 13.67 3.17 -3.24
C TYR A 49 13.68 2.86 -1.74
N VAL A 50 12.88 1.89 -1.30
CA VAL A 50 12.84 1.46 0.12
C VAL A 50 14.20 0.94 0.58
N MET A 51 14.88 0.11 -0.22
CA MET A 51 16.17 -0.45 0.16
C MET A 51 17.28 0.60 0.23
N TYR A 52 17.32 1.55 -0.71
CA TYR A 52 18.26 2.67 -0.64
C TYR A 52 17.99 3.58 0.58
N LEU A 53 16.73 3.90 0.87
CA LEU A 53 16.40 4.68 2.07
C LEU A 53 16.77 3.95 3.37
N ARG A 54 16.58 2.62 3.41
CA ARG A 54 16.98 1.82 4.57
C ARG A 54 18.50 1.81 4.77
N TYR A 55 19.26 1.68 3.69
CA TYR A 55 20.70 1.85 3.71
C TYR A 55 21.11 3.21 4.28
N LEU A 56 20.50 4.30 3.79
CA LEU A 56 20.80 5.65 4.28
C LEU A 56 20.43 5.84 5.76
N ASP A 57 19.29 5.32 6.20
CA ASP A 57 18.87 5.39 7.61
C ASP A 57 19.85 4.63 8.52
N LEU A 58 20.27 3.42 8.11
CA LEU A 58 21.24 2.61 8.84
C LEU A 58 22.58 3.35 8.95
N CYS A 59 23.10 3.85 7.83
CA CYS A 59 24.39 4.53 7.77
C CYS A 59 24.40 5.88 8.49
N MET A 60 23.36 6.71 8.34
CA MET A 60 23.38 8.08 8.85
C MET A 60 22.80 8.23 10.26
N LYS A 61 21.86 7.36 10.67
CA LYS A 61 21.18 7.51 11.97
C LYS A 61 21.55 6.44 12.97
N LYS A 62 21.62 5.17 12.57
CA LYS A 62 21.80 4.05 13.53
C LYS A 62 23.26 3.72 13.78
N LEU A 63 24.05 3.48 12.74
CA LEU A 63 25.47 3.12 12.84
C LEU A 63 26.34 4.11 13.65
N PRO A 64 26.18 5.45 13.54
CA PRO A 64 26.97 6.37 14.36
C PRO A 64 26.74 6.22 15.88
N THR A 65 25.57 5.68 16.27
CA THR A 65 25.22 5.44 17.68
C THR A 65 25.78 4.12 18.22
N HIS A 66 26.35 3.28 17.34
CA HIS A 66 26.88 1.97 17.72
C HIS A 66 28.12 2.12 18.62
N PRO A 67 28.25 1.35 19.72
CA PRO A 67 29.36 1.50 20.67
C PRO A 67 30.75 1.34 20.04
N GLN A 68 30.89 0.49 19.01
CA GLN A 68 32.16 0.29 18.28
C GLN A 68 32.50 1.41 17.28
N LEU A 69 31.51 2.19 16.83
CA LEU A 69 31.70 3.24 15.81
C LEU A 69 31.61 4.65 16.40
N SER A 70 31.03 4.78 17.59
CA SER A 70 30.86 6.05 18.28
C SER A 70 32.21 6.68 18.62
N ALA A 71 32.26 8.02 18.65
CA ALA A 71 33.46 8.78 18.99
C ALA A 71 34.02 8.47 20.39
N ARG A 72 33.20 7.88 21.28
CA ARG A 72 33.61 7.44 22.62
C ARG A 72 34.19 6.01 22.65
N ALA A 73 34.25 5.32 21.51
CA ALA A 73 34.90 4.02 21.38
C ALA A 73 36.40 4.18 21.64
N THR A 74 36.81 3.90 22.89
CA THR A 74 38.20 3.98 23.34
C THR A 74 38.63 2.54 23.59
N GLY A 75 39.19 1.87 22.59
CA GLY A 75 39.86 0.58 22.79
C GLY A 75 39.71 -0.42 21.66
N GLY A 76 40.85 -0.79 21.05
CA GLY A 76 41.02 -2.01 20.26
C GLY A 76 41.37 -1.77 18.80
N ASP A 77 42.57 -2.20 18.38
CA ASP A 77 43.05 -2.13 16.99
C ASP A 77 42.13 -2.86 15.99
N LEU A 78 41.35 -3.84 16.45
CA LEU A 78 40.36 -4.58 15.63
C LEU A 78 39.10 -3.77 15.32
N ASP A 79 38.74 -2.79 16.16
CA ASP A 79 37.57 -1.92 15.94
C ASP A 79 37.91 -0.74 15.00
N GLY A 80 39.20 -0.45 14.80
CA GLY A 80 39.69 0.59 13.89
C GLY A 80 39.30 0.33 12.43
N LEU A 81 39.47 -0.91 11.96
CA LEU A 81 39.20 -1.26 10.55
C LEU A 81 37.72 -1.08 10.18
N ALA A 82 36.80 -1.55 11.04
CA ALA A 82 35.36 -1.39 10.80
C ALA A 82 34.95 0.09 10.82
N LYS A 83 35.61 0.91 11.64
CA LYS A 83 35.40 2.36 11.67
C LYS A 83 35.91 3.04 10.40
N GLU A 84 37.06 2.64 9.88
CA GLU A 84 37.60 3.14 8.62
C GLU A 84 36.70 2.79 7.43
N GLU A 85 36.29 1.52 7.32
CA GLU A 85 35.33 1.06 6.31
C GLU A 85 34.04 1.89 6.36
N TYR A 86 33.48 2.09 7.55
CA TYR A 86 32.30 2.91 7.76
C TYR A 86 32.50 4.37 7.31
N LEU A 87 33.63 4.99 7.65
CA LEU A 87 33.93 6.36 7.23
C LEU A 87 34.12 6.48 5.72
N GLN A 88 34.68 5.46 5.07
CA GLN A 88 34.81 5.40 3.62
C GLN A 88 33.44 5.32 2.93
N LEU A 89 32.54 4.46 3.43
CA LEU A 89 31.14 4.39 2.98
C LEU A 89 30.46 5.75 3.08
N LEU A 90 30.65 6.46 4.21
CA LEU A 90 30.04 7.76 4.44
C LEU A 90 30.55 8.84 3.48
N LYS A 91 31.84 8.79 3.11
CA LYS A 91 32.47 9.78 2.22
C LYS A 91 32.19 9.53 0.74
N LEU A 92 32.22 8.27 0.32
CA LEU A 92 32.15 7.91 -1.10
C LEU A 92 30.73 7.53 -1.51
N GLU A 93 30.11 6.59 -0.80
CA GLU A 93 28.88 5.96 -1.25
C GLU A 93 27.65 6.77 -0.87
N VAL A 94 27.56 7.26 0.37
CA VAL A 94 26.36 7.99 0.85
C VAL A 94 26.00 9.19 -0.06
N PRO A 95 26.93 10.05 -0.51
CA PRO A 95 26.60 11.14 -1.42
C PRO A 95 26.04 10.68 -2.77
N ALA A 96 26.56 9.56 -3.30
CA ALA A 96 26.08 9.00 -4.56
C ALA A 96 24.68 8.40 -4.39
N ILE A 97 24.45 7.63 -3.32
CA ILE A 97 23.15 7.03 -3.03
C ILE A 97 22.09 8.10 -2.78
N LEU A 98 22.42 9.19 -2.08
CA LEU A 98 21.50 10.31 -1.88
C LEU A 98 20.98 10.88 -3.21
N ARG A 99 21.87 11.08 -4.19
CA ARG A 99 21.46 11.55 -5.53
C ARG A 99 20.52 10.55 -6.21
N ILE A 100 20.86 9.26 -6.18
CA ILE A 100 20.04 8.19 -6.75
C ILE A 100 18.66 8.15 -6.09
N THR A 101 18.58 8.32 -4.76
CA THR A 101 17.30 8.30 -4.06
C THR A 101 16.41 9.48 -4.39
N GLU A 102 16.96 10.68 -4.58
CA GLU A 102 16.18 11.86 -4.99
C GLU A 102 15.65 11.72 -6.41
N ASP A 103 16.45 11.17 -7.32
CA ASP A 103 16.02 10.87 -8.69
C ASP A 103 14.90 9.82 -8.70
N LEU A 104 15.06 8.73 -7.93
CA LEU A 104 14.04 7.69 -7.77
C LEU A 104 12.75 8.22 -7.17
N ARG A 105 12.84 9.08 -6.16
CA ARG A 105 11.69 9.74 -5.56
C ARG A 105 10.90 10.52 -6.61
N THR A 106 11.60 11.33 -7.40
CA THR A 106 10.99 12.13 -8.47
C THR A 106 10.29 11.25 -9.51
N GLN A 107 10.90 10.11 -9.86
CA GLN A 107 10.30 9.14 -10.79
C GLN A 107 9.04 8.49 -10.20
N LEU A 108 9.08 8.08 -8.93
CA LEU A 108 7.94 7.48 -8.23
C LEU A 108 6.78 8.47 -8.08
N GLU A 109 7.05 9.71 -7.69
CA GLU A 109 6.01 10.75 -7.56
C GLU A 109 5.31 11.01 -8.89
N ARG A 110 6.06 11.05 -10.00
CA ARG A 110 5.47 11.17 -11.35
C ARG A 110 4.58 9.97 -11.69
N SER A 111 5.06 8.76 -11.42
CA SER A 111 4.29 7.54 -11.65
C SER A 111 3.00 7.53 -10.84
N PHE A 112 3.06 7.81 -9.54
CA PHE A 112 1.89 7.88 -8.68
C PHE A 112 0.92 8.98 -9.09
N ALA A 113 1.41 10.16 -9.50
CA ALA A 113 0.55 11.22 -10.01
C ALA A 113 -0.17 10.81 -11.31
N GLN A 114 0.51 10.09 -12.22
CA GLN A 114 -0.10 9.55 -13.43
C GLN A 114 -1.17 8.50 -13.09
N HIS A 115 -0.87 7.57 -12.19
CA HIS A 115 -1.83 6.57 -11.74
C HIS A 115 -3.04 7.21 -11.06
N ALA A 116 -2.84 8.19 -10.19
CA ALA A 116 -3.93 8.92 -9.53
C ALA A 116 -4.83 9.64 -10.54
N ARG A 117 -4.26 10.27 -11.57
CA ARG A 117 -5.03 10.90 -12.67
C ARG A 117 -5.85 9.88 -13.46
N THR A 118 -5.27 8.74 -13.79
CA THR A 118 -5.96 7.67 -14.52
C THR A 118 -7.10 7.08 -13.70
N LEU A 119 -6.88 6.86 -12.40
CA LEU A 119 -7.94 6.39 -11.49
C LEU A 119 -9.06 7.42 -11.39
N ALA A 120 -8.75 8.70 -11.16
CA ALA A 120 -9.74 9.77 -11.07
C ALA A 120 -10.57 9.90 -12.35
N ARG A 121 -9.97 9.68 -13.53
CA ARG A 121 -10.69 9.66 -14.82
C ARG A 121 -11.66 8.49 -14.94
N ASN A 122 -11.35 7.35 -14.33
CA ASN A 122 -12.15 6.12 -14.41
C ASN A 122 -13.23 6.02 -13.31
N VAL A 123 -13.15 6.85 -12.27
CA VAL A 123 -14.25 7.01 -11.32
C VAL A 123 -15.36 7.77 -12.05
N ALA A 124 -16.49 7.11 -12.28
CA ALA A 124 -17.68 7.76 -12.80
C ALA A 124 -17.98 8.98 -11.91
N GLY A 125 -17.85 10.19 -12.47
CA GLY A 125 -18.28 11.40 -11.79
C GLY A 125 -19.73 11.22 -11.33
N PRO A 126 -20.15 11.89 -10.25
CA PRO A 126 -21.54 11.84 -9.82
C PRO A 126 -22.38 12.16 -11.04
N ARG A 127 -23.12 11.15 -11.53
CA ARG A 127 -24.04 11.31 -12.65
C ARG A 127 -24.85 12.53 -12.27
N PRO A 128 -24.80 13.65 -13.03
CA PRO A 128 -25.58 14.82 -12.67
C PRO A 128 -26.98 14.28 -12.48
N ALA A 129 -27.53 14.44 -11.27
CA ALA A 129 -28.85 13.94 -10.95
C ALA A 129 -29.71 14.40 -12.10
N ALA A 130 -30.07 13.45 -12.98
CA ALA A 130 -31.04 13.73 -14.00
C ALA A 130 -32.17 14.31 -13.16
N LYS A 131 -32.64 15.49 -13.54
CA LYS A 131 -33.91 15.96 -13.01
C LYS A 131 -34.86 14.83 -13.37
N ASP A 132 -35.07 13.90 -12.45
CA ASP A 132 -36.17 12.97 -12.47
C ASP A 132 -37.34 13.91 -12.38
N THR A 133 -37.82 14.33 -13.55
CA THR A 133 -39.22 14.59 -13.76
C THR A 133 -39.87 13.32 -13.23
N THR A 134 -40.20 13.36 -11.95
CA THR A 134 -41.08 12.43 -11.30
C THR A 134 -42.42 12.70 -11.95
N GLU A 135 -42.57 12.22 -13.19
CA GLU A 135 -43.89 11.84 -13.67
C GLU A 135 -44.38 10.90 -12.59
N LYS A 136 -45.32 11.38 -11.78
CA LYS A 136 -46.13 10.54 -10.93
C LYS A 136 -46.76 9.53 -11.87
N VAL A 137 -46.12 8.40 -12.03
CA VAL A 137 -46.73 7.23 -12.64
C VAL A 137 -47.80 6.82 -11.66
N GLU A 138 -49.00 7.35 -11.87
CA GLU A 138 -50.18 6.93 -11.14
C GLU A 138 -50.38 5.45 -11.47
N LEU A 139 -50.48 4.63 -10.43
CA LEU A 139 -50.74 3.22 -10.58
C LEU A 139 -52.04 3.06 -11.38
N PRO A 140 -52.11 2.12 -12.34
CA PRO A 140 -53.35 1.83 -13.05
C PRO A 140 -54.47 1.59 -12.04
N THR A 141 -55.70 2.03 -12.35
CA THR A 141 -56.86 1.86 -11.44
C THR A 141 -57.19 0.40 -11.14
N THR A 142 -56.64 -0.55 -11.91
CA THR A 142 -56.74 -2.00 -11.72
C THR A 142 -55.60 -2.59 -10.88
N PHE A 143 -54.66 -1.77 -10.41
CA PHE A 143 -53.52 -2.23 -9.64
C PHE A 143 -53.95 -2.58 -8.21
N ASP A 144 -53.88 -3.87 -7.90
CA ASP A 144 -54.20 -4.42 -6.59
C ASP A 144 -52.92 -4.62 -5.77
N GLU A 145 -52.63 -3.66 -4.90
CA GLU A 145 -51.46 -3.65 -3.99
C GLU A 145 -51.36 -4.93 -3.16
N ASN A 146 -52.50 -5.49 -2.73
CA ASN A 146 -52.55 -6.69 -1.90
C ASN A 146 -52.12 -7.93 -2.69
N ARG A 147 -52.51 -8.01 -3.97
CA ARG A 147 -52.08 -9.09 -4.87
C ARG A 147 -50.59 -9.00 -5.17
N PHE A 148 -50.08 -7.78 -5.40
CA PHE A 148 -48.67 -7.53 -5.63
C PHE A 148 -47.82 -7.93 -4.41
N ARG A 149 -48.16 -7.46 -3.21
CA ARG A 149 -47.46 -7.83 -1.97
C ARG A 149 -47.44 -9.33 -1.71
N ARG A 150 -48.55 -10.03 -1.99
CA ARG A 150 -48.63 -11.49 -1.89
C ARG A 150 -47.70 -12.20 -2.88
N SER A 151 -47.60 -11.71 -4.12
CA SER A 151 -46.69 -12.28 -5.12
C SER A 151 -45.21 -12.09 -4.76
N VAL A 152 -44.84 -10.92 -4.25
CA VAL A 152 -43.48 -10.61 -3.79
C VAL A 152 -43.10 -11.45 -2.58
N ALA A 153 -44.01 -11.58 -1.60
CA ALA A 153 -43.80 -12.45 -0.45
C ALA A 153 -43.62 -13.92 -0.86
N LYS A 154 -44.38 -14.39 -1.86
CA LYS A 154 -44.25 -15.76 -2.40
C LYS A 154 -42.90 -15.97 -3.09
N LEU A 155 -42.41 -15.00 -3.85
CA LEU A 155 -41.10 -15.04 -4.50
C LEU A 155 -39.96 -15.05 -3.48
N GLN A 156 -40.04 -14.21 -2.44
CA GLN A 156 -39.04 -14.17 -1.36
C GLN A 156 -39.05 -15.44 -0.51
N SER A 157 -40.23 -16.06 -0.31
CA SER A 157 -40.36 -17.35 0.40
C SER A 157 -39.80 -18.55 -0.38
N HIS A 158 -39.63 -18.44 -1.70
CA HIS A 158 -39.02 -19.49 -2.53
C HIS A 158 -37.50 -19.33 -2.71
N GLY A 159 -36.90 -18.21 -2.30
CA GLY A 159 -35.46 -17.97 -2.38
C GLY A 159 -34.64 -18.58 -1.22
N GLY A 160 -35.29 -19.18 -0.22
CA GLY A 160 -34.60 -19.59 1.00
C GLY A 160 -35.33 -20.65 1.80
N ARG A 161 -35.45 -21.87 1.27
CA ARG A 161 -35.50 -23.16 2.02
C ARG A 161 -35.78 -24.31 1.06
N GLY A 162 -34.81 -25.20 0.92
CA GLY A 162 -34.91 -26.36 0.03
C GLY A 162 -35.90 -27.42 0.52
N ALA A 163 -36.53 -28.09 -0.45
CA ALA A 163 -36.95 -29.50 -0.35
C ALA A 163 -37.24 -30.05 -1.77
N GLY A 164 -36.33 -30.91 -2.24
CA GLY A 164 -36.51 -32.08 -3.10
C GLY A 164 -37.38 -32.04 -4.37
N GLY A 165 -36.76 -32.38 -5.51
CA GLY A 165 -37.43 -33.13 -6.58
C GLY A 165 -37.23 -32.62 -8.01
N ASP A 166 -36.19 -33.14 -8.66
CA ASP A 166 -35.95 -33.38 -10.10
C ASP A 166 -36.29 -32.33 -11.17
N GLY A 167 -35.28 -32.01 -12.00
CA GLY A 167 -35.55 -31.43 -13.33
C GLY A 167 -34.46 -30.71 -14.13
N ASN A 168 -33.15 -30.92 -13.90
CA ASN A 168 -32.02 -30.64 -14.83
C ASN A 168 -31.88 -29.17 -15.40
N PRO A 169 -30.81 -28.80 -16.14
CA PRO A 169 -29.86 -27.80 -15.65
C PRO A 169 -29.66 -26.63 -16.66
N SER A 170 -29.22 -25.43 -16.24
CA SER A 170 -28.35 -24.53 -17.07
C SER A 170 -28.23 -23.06 -16.62
N LEU A 171 -28.93 -22.58 -15.60
CA LEU A 171 -28.85 -21.14 -15.25
C LEU A 171 -28.34 -20.82 -13.84
N ALA A 172 -27.89 -21.81 -13.07
CA ALA A 172 -27.51 -21.63 -11.67
C ALA A 172 -25.99 -21.54 -11.41
N GLN A 173 -25.16 -21.60 -12.45
CA GLN A 173 -23.70 -21.74 -12.27
C GLN A 173 -22.88 -20.47 -12.58
N ARG A 174 -23.54 -19.30 -12.73
CA ARG A 174 -22.84 -18.02 -12.93
C ARG A 174 -22.91 -17.04 -11.76
N SER A 175 -23.58 -17.37 -10.67
CA SER A 175 -23.49 -16.62 -9.41
C SER A 175 -22.31 -17.10 -8.56
N SER A 176 -21.14 -17.29 -9.18
CA SER A 176 -19.89 -17.28 -8.43
C SER A 176 -19.66 -15.84 -7.97
N VAL A 177 -20.18 -15.55 -6.77
CA VAL A 177 -19.65 -14.61 -5.78
C VAL A 177 -18.85 -13.47 -6.42
N LEU A 178 -19.53 -12.42 -6.85
CA LEU A 178 -18.92 -11.09 -7.00
C LEU A 178 -18.64 -10.57 -5.59
N ALA A 179 -17.62 -11.13 -4.93
CA ALA A 179 -17.05 -10.57 -3.71
C ALA A 179 -16.26 -9.33 -4.11
N TYR A 180 -16.96 -8.19 -4.12
CA TYR A 180 -16.28 -6.91 -4.17
C TYR A 180 -15.51 -6.73 -2.85
N PRO A 181 -14.24 -6.31 -2.89
CA PRO A 181 -13.56 -5.91 -1.68
C PRO A 181 -14.33 -4.74 -1.06
N GLU A 182 -14.69 -4.88 0.22
CA GLU A 182 -15.31 -3.82 1.02
C GLU A 182 -14.48 -2.54 0.88
N LEU A 183 -15.14 -1.45 0.46
CA LEU A 183 -14.50 -0.15 0.34
C LEU A 183 -14.01 0.31 1.73
N PRO A 184 -12.84 0.98 1.82
CA PRO A 184 -12.39 1.56 3.09
C PRO A 184 -13.47 2.50 3.64
N GLN A 185 -14.00 2.20 4.81
CA GLN A 185 -14.96 3.07 5.48
C GLN A 185 -14.24 4.35 5.88
N LEU A 186 -14.60 5.47 5.26
CA LEU A 186 -14.14 6.80 5.66
C LEU A 186 -14.76 7.12 7.02
N ASN A 187 -13.96 7.09 8.09
CA ASN A 187 -14.32 7.68 9.37
C ASN A 187 -14.47 9.19 9.17
N LEU A 188 -15.69 9.64 8.88
CA LEU A 188 -16.04 11.05 8.87
C LEU A 188 -15.98 11.55 10.32
N PRO A 189 -15.10 12.50 10.68
CA PRO A 189 -15.12 13.09 12.00
C PRO A 189 -16.44 13.86 12.18
N SER A 190 -17.14 13.54 13.26
CA SER A 190 -18.38 14.20 13.70
C SER A 190 -18.10 15.63 14.15
N TYR A 191 -17.91 16.55 13.21
CA TYR A 191 -17.97 18.00 13.46
C TYR A 191 -19.21 18.57 12.79
N ALA A 192 -20.37 18.20 13.30
CA ALA A 192 -21.63 18.91 13.08
C ALA A 192 -22.63 18.49 14.17
N SER A 193 -22.49 19.08 15.35
CA SER A 193 -23.59 19.19 16.30
C SER A 193 -23.54 20.61 16.86
N PHE A 194 -24.58 21.34 16.46
CA PHE A 194 -25.07 22.69 16.81
C PHE A 194 -24.46 23.40 18.02
#